data_AF-G7JUA3-F1
#
_entry.id   AF-G7JUA3-F1
#
_cell.length_a   1.000
_cell.length_b   1.000
_cell.length_c   1.000
_cell.angle_alpha   90.00
_cell.angle_beta   90.00
_cell.angle_gamma   90.00
#
_symmetry.space_group_name_H-M   'P 1'
#
loop_
_entity.id
_entity.type
_entity.pdbx_description
1 polymer ?
#
loop_
_entity_poly.entity_id
_entity_poly.type
_entity_poly.pdbx_seq_one_letter_code
_entity_poly.pdbx_strand_id
1 'polypeptide(L)'
;MCTSVNIVNYQVRVLVEVCIKDEGFWGSYFKAKIVVCLENGKYVVRYKDLLEEDKFGPLEETLLSKDLRPMPPCVQNPPKFQLNQKVDVFCKDGWWLGKIIGKKEFRKKKYKISVYFPTIPRKRLCCCDQIRVHHELSGGEWITKP
;
A
#
# COMPACT_ATOMS: atom_id res chain seq x y z
N MET A 1 13.97 -26.04 -6.30
CA MET A 1 13.02 -25.64 -7.35
C MET A 1 13.14 -24.12 -7.49
N CYS A 2 13.72 -23.63 -8.59
CA CYS A 2 13.75 -22.19 -8.86
C CYS A 2 12.33 -21.75 -9.20
N THR A 3 11.64 -21.07 -8.29
CA THR A 3 10.44 -20.32 -8.64
C THR A 3 10.87 -19.18 -9.55
N SER A 4 10.51 -19.28 -10.83
CA SER A 4 10.62 -18.18 -11.78
C SER A 4 9.88 -16.97 -11.18
N VAL A 5 10.64 -15.97 -10.74
CA VAL A 5 10.07 -14.69 -10.34
C VAL A 5 9.54 -14.07 -11.62
N ASN A 6 8.22 -13.97 -11.76
CA ASN A 6 7.63 -13.18 -12.85
C ASN A 6 8.11 -11.73 -12.69
N ILE A 7 9.03 -11.32 -13.55
CA ILE A 7 9.53 -9.95 -13.59
C ILE A 7 8.46 -9.12 -14.29
N VAL A 8 7.73 -8.30 -13.51
CA VAL A 8 6.84 -7.30 -14.09
C VAL A 8 7.70 -6.18 -14.67
N ASN A 9 7.55 -5.95 -15.97
CA ASN A 9 8.22 -4.86 -16.67
C ASN A 9 7.35 -3.61 -16.65
N TYR A 10 7.80 -2.58 -15.94
CA TYR A 10 7.07 -1.32 -15.84
C TYR A 10 7.49 -0.35 -16.94
N GLN A 11 6.57 0.53 -17.32
CA GLN A 11 6.80 1.61 -18.28
C GLN A 11 6.87 2.96 -17.58
N VAL A 12 7.59 3.90 -18.18
CA VAL A 12 7.65 5.27 -17.68
C VAL A 12 6.25 5.87 -17.62
N ARG A 13 6.00 6.71 -16.61
CA ARG A 13 4.73 7.36 -16.27
C ARG A 13 3.65 6.46 -15.66
N VAL A 14 3.89 5.15 -15.54
CA VAL A 14 2.97 4.24 -14.83
C VAL A 14 3.00 4.51 -13.32
N LEU A 15 1.81 4.45 -12.70
CA LEU A 15 1.68 4.50 -11.25
C LEU A 15 1.90 3.10 -10.66
N VAL A 16 2.64 3.06 -9.56
CA VAL A 16 2.98 1.85 -8.82
C VAL A 16 2.84 2.12 -7.32
N GLU A 17 2.86 1.06 -6.54
CA GLU A 17 3.13 1.16 -5.10
C GLU A 17 4.49 0.54 -4.79
N VAL A 18 5.29 1.26 -4.00
CA VAL A 18 6.55 0.77 -3.46
C VAL A 18 6.26 -0.03 -2.18
N CYS A 19 6.81 -1.24 -2.13
CA CYS A 19 6.71 -2.17 -1.01
C CYS A 19 8.00 -2.12 -0.18
N ILE A 20 7.99 -1.41 0.93
CA ILE A 20 9.17 -1.30 1.80
C ILE A 20 9.25 -2.54 2.71
N LYS A 21 10.41 -3.21 2.69
CA LYS A 21 10.66 -4.44 3.45
C LYS A 21 11.50 -4.23 4.71
N ASP A 22 11.96 -3.01 4.95
CA ASP A 22 12.74 -2.65 6.11
C ASP A 22 11.92 -2.75 7.40
N GLU A 23 12.62 -2.97 8.51
CA GLU A 23 12.01 -3.04 9.83
C GLU A 23 11.22 -1.77 10.14
N GLY A 24 10.01 -1.93 10.70
CA GLY A 24 9.11 -0.81 10.97
C GLY A 24 8.31 -0.30 9.77
N PHE A 25 8.62 -0.72 8.55
CA PHE A 25 7.86 -0.41 7.34
C PHE A 25 7.19 -1.64 6.70
N TRP A 26 7.42 -2.82 7.26
CA TRP A 26 6.84 -4.05 6.72
C TRP A 26 5.31 -3.97 6.62
N GLY A 27 4.77 -4.29 5.45
CA GLY A 27 3.34 -4.18 5.13
C GLY A 27 2.87 -2.77 4.77
N SER A 28 3.79 -1.86 4.42
CA SER A 28 3.45 -0.53 3.89
C SER A 28 3.57 -0.46 2.37
N TYR A 29 2.72 0.38 1.77
CA TYR A 29 2.66 0.60 0.33
C TYR A 29 2.59 2.09 0.03
N PHE A 30 3.60 2.61 -0.64
CA PHE A 30 3.72 4.04 -0.93
C PHE A 30 3.49 4.32 -2.40
N LYS A 31 2.58 5.25 -2.70
CA LYS A 31 2.23 5.56 -4.08
C LYS A 31 3.39 6.30 -4.76
N ALA A 32 3.79 5.82 -5.93
CA ALA A 32 4.85 6.41 -6.72
C ALA A 32 4.55 6.34 -8.22
N LYS A 33 5.37 7.04 -9.01
CA LYS A 33 5.34 7.04 -10.47
C LYS A 33 6.71 6.64 -11.01
N ILE A 34 6.73 5.75 -11.99
CA ILE A 34 7.98 5.42 -12.71
C ILE A 34 8.40 6.64 -13.53
N VAL A 35 9.60 7.16 -13.29
CA VAL A 35 10.15 8.30 -14.04
C VAL A 35 11.25 7.87 -15.01
N VAL A 36 12.00 6.81 -14.69
CA VAL A 36 13.04 6.24 -15.57
C VAL A 36 13.04 4.71 -15.46
N CYS A 37 13.21 4.03 -16.59
CA CYS A 37 13.54 2.60 -16.65
C CYS A 37 15.02 2.46 -17.02
N LEU A 38 15.82 1.81 -16.19
CA LEU A 38 17.25 1.65 -16.39
C LEU A 38 17.56 0.32 -17.09
N GLU A 39 18.63 0.29 -17.89
CA GLU A 39 19.05 -0.91 -18.65
C GLU A 39 19.39 -2.11 -17.75
N ASN A 40 19.78 -1.85 -16.49
CA ASN A 40 20.08 -2.88 -15.49
C ASN A 40 18.83 -3.47 -14.80
N GLY A 41 17.63 -3.19 -15.31
CA GLY A 41 16.36 -3.70 -14.78
C GLY A 41 15.86 -3.01 -13.51
N LYS A 42 16.49 -1.89 -13.11
CA LYS A 42 16.02 -1.02 -12.04
C LYS A 42 15.12 0.10 -12.57
N TYR A 43 14.36 0.69 -11.67
CA TYR A 43 13.44 1.79 -11.95
C TYR A 43 13.74 2.95 -11.02
N VAL A 44 13.75 4.16 -11.57
CA VAL A 44 13.67 5.37 -10.74
C VAL A 44 12.19 5.67 -10.55
N VAL A 45 11.77 5.73 -9.29
CA VAL A 45 10.40 6.09 -8.89
C VAL A 45 10.41 7.46 -8.24
N ARG A 46 9.35 8.22 -8.50
CA ARG A 46 9.05 9.45 -7.79
C ARG A 46 7.84 9.23 -6.90
N TYR A 47 8.00 9.37 -5.59
CA TYR A 47 6.90 9.25 -4.65
C TYR A 47 5.88 10.37 -4.83
N LYS A 48 4.61 10.06 -4.56
CA LYS A 48 3.53 11.05 -4.65
C LYS A 48 3.44 11.90 -3.39
N ASP A 49 3.52 11.25 -2.23
CA ASP A 49 3.18 11.83 -0.93
C ASP A 49 4.41 11.96 0.00
N LEU A 50 5.58 11.44 -0.41
CA LEU A 50 6.85 11.59 0.31
C LEU A 50 7.73 12.68 -0.33
N LEU A 51 8.38 13.49 0.51
CA LEU A 51 9.31 14.53 0.11
C LEU A 51 10.75 14.16 0.49
N GLU A 52 11.71 14.76 -0.21
CA GLU A 52 13.12 14.77 0.16
C GLU A 52 13.33 15.39 1.56
N GLU A 53 14.50 15.15 2.18
CA GLU A 53 14.82 15.66 3.52
C GLU A 53 14.75 17.19 3.61
N ASP A 54 15.15 17.86 2.53
CA ASP A 54 15.11 19.32 2.40
C ASP A 54 13.68 19.86 2.15
N LYS A 55 12.72 18.97 1.91
CA LYS A 55 11.29 19.23 1.62
C LYS A 55 11.04 20.07 0.38
N PHE A 56 12.01 20.24 -0.51
CA PHE A 56 11.86 21.05 -1.72
C PHE A 56 11.24 20.28 -2.90
N GLY A 57 11.21 18.94 -2.83
CA GLY A 57 10.65 18.13 -3.90
C GLY A 57 10.16 16.76 -3.44
N PRO A 58 9.41 16.06 -4.30
CA PRO A 58 9.04 14.67 -4.05
C PRO A 58 10.28 13.78 -4.02
N LEU A 59 10.31 12.84 -3.10
CA LEU A 59 11.40 11.86 -2.97
C LEU A 59 11.54 11.03 -4.25
N GLU A 60 12.77 10.82 -4.71
CA GLU A 60 13.09 9.86 -5.77
C GLU A 60 14.01 8.73 -5.28
N GLU A 61 13.71 7.49 -5.70
CA GLU A 61 14.51 6.33 -5.34
C GLU A 61 14.73 5.40 -6.53
N THR A 62 15.87 4.70 -6.54
CA THR A 62 16.18 3.67 -7.54
C THR A 62 15.95 2.28 -6.95
N LEU A 63 14.93 1.58 -7.46
CA LEU A 63 14.43 0.32 -6.90
C LEU A 63 14.42 -0.83 -7.93
N LEU A 64 14.34 -2.06 -7.43
CA LEU A 64 14.15 -3.27 -8.25
C LEU A 64 12.66 -3.56 -8.44
N SER A 65 12.30 -4.28 -9.50
CA SER A 65 10.91 -4.70 -9.77
C SER A 65 10.26 -5.45 -8.59
N LYS A 66 11.05 -6.22 -7.82
CA LYS A 66 10.60 -6.99 -6.64
C LYS A 66 10.14 -6.13 -5.46
N ASP A 67 10.47 -4.84 -5.48
CA ASP A 67 10.14 -3.86 -4.43
C ASP A 67 8.99 -2.95 -4.90
N LEU A 68 8.43 -3.23 -6.08
CA LEU A 68 7.31 -2.53 -6.68
C LEU A 68 6.15 -3.50 -6.88
N ARG A 69 4.93 -2.99 -6.76
CA ARG A 69 3.72 -3.64 -7.28
C ARG A 69 2.94 -2.68 -8.18
N PRO A 70 2.12 -3.18 -9.11
CA PRO A 70 1.15 -2.35 -9.83
C PRO A 70 0.24 -1.61 -8.85
N MET A 71 -0.54 -0.64 -9.33
CA MET A 71 -1.64 -0.11 -8.52
C MET A 71 -2.66 -1.22 -8.25
N PRO A 72 -3.18 -1.35 -7.00
CA PRO A 72 -4.26 -2.28 -6.72
C PRO A 72 -5.52 -1.94 -7.52
N PRO A 73 -6.41 -2.92 -7.74
CA PRO A 73 -7.68 -2.69 -8.43
C PRO A 73 -8.45 -1.53 -7.79
N CYS A 74 -9.01 -0.65 -8.63
CA CYS A 74 -9.85 0.45 -8.15
C CYS A 74 -11.26 -0.07 -7.84
N VAL A 75 -11.38 -0.79 -6.73
CA VAL A 75 -12.67 -1.28 -6.22
C VAL A 75 -13.21 -0.36 -5.15
N GLN A 76 -14.53 -0.13 -5.18
CA GLN A 76 -15.19 0.57 -4.10
C GLN A 76 -15.15 -0.29 -2.83
N ASN A 77 -14.99 0.36 -1.69
CA ASN A 77 -15.12 -0.33 -0.42
C ASN A 77 -16.53 -0.91 -0.26
N PRO A 78 -16.66 -2.06 0.42
CA PRO A 78 -17.96 -2.60 0.74
C PRO A 78 -18.73 -1.62 1.64
N PRO A 79 -20.07 -1.67 1.62
CA PRO A 79 -20.90 -0.81 2.49
C PRO A 79 -20.59 -1.04 3.98
N LYS A 80 -20.08 -2.22 4.33
CA LYS A 80 -19.66 -2.58 5.69
C LYS A 80 -18.40 -3.44 5.64
N PHE A 81 -17.36 -3.01 6.35
CA PHE A 81 -16.24 -3.88 6.69
C PHE A 81 -16.65 -4.94 7.73
N GLN A 82 -16.05 -6.13 7.60
CA GLN A 82 -16.25 -7.27 8.49
C GLN A 82 -15.17 -7.34 9.57
N LEU A 83 -15.49 -7.94 10.72
CA LEU A 83 -14.49 -8.24 11.73
C LEU A 83 -13.41 -9.15 11.12
N ASN A 84 -12.16 -8.94 11.49
CA ASN A 84 -11.00 -9.67 11.01
C ASN A 84 -10.65 -9.48 9.51
N GLN A 85 -11.39 -8.65 8.77
CA GLN A 85 -11.05 -8.33 7.39
C GLN A 85 -9.69 -7.60 7.32
N LYS A 86 -8.83 -8.03 6.39
CA LYS A 86 -7.60 -7.30 6.06
C LYS A 86 -7.94 -6.03 5.28
N VAL A 87 -7.33 -4.93 5.68
CA VAL A 87 -7.51 -3.61 5.05
C VAL A 87 -6.17 -2.90 4.99
N ASP A 88 -6.02 -1.94 4.10
CA ASP A 88 -4.93 -0.97 4.18
C ASP A 88 -5.46 0.34 4.75
N VAL A 89 -4.72 0.95 5.67
CA VAL A 89 -5.04 2.26 6.24
C VAL A 89 -4.06 3.30 5.71
N PHE A 90 -4.57 4.39 5.15
CA PHE A 90 -3.74 5.51 4.74
C PHE A 90 -3.29 6.32 5.97
N CYS A 91 -2.01 6.31 6.25
CA CYS A 91 -1.39 7.15 7.27
C CYS A 91 0.11 7.32 7.03
N LYS A 92 0.66 8.47 7.46
CA LYS A 92 2.07 8.80 7.23
C LYS A 92 2.46 8.57 5.76
N ASP A 93 1.63 9.11 4.87
CA ASP A 93 1.89 9.17 3.42
C ASP A 93 1.94 7.81 2.70
N GLY A 94 1.56 6.73 3.39
CA GLY A 94 1.49 5.38 2.84
C GLY A 94 0.25 4.62 3.28
N TRP A 95 0.01 3.49 2.62
CA TRP A 95 -1.03 2.51 2.95
C TRP A 95 -0.44 1.40 3.81
N TRP A 96 -1.02 1.16 4.98
CA TRP A 96 -0.47 0.21 5.97
C TRP A 96 -1.43 -0.95 6.20
N LEU A 97 -0.93 -2.17 6.04
CA LEU A 97 -1.68 -3.39 6.29
C LEU A 97 -2.18 -3.42 7.75
N GLY A 98 -3.48 -3.59 7.89
CA GLY A 98 -4.17 -3.72 9.15
C GLY A 98 -5.30 -4.73 9.08
N LYS A 99 -5.92 -4.95 10.25
CA LYS A 99 -7.03 -5.87 10.44
C LYS A 99 -8.14 -5.18 11.22
N ILE A 100 -9.36 -5.29 10.72
CA ILE A 100 -10.54 -4.74 11.40
C ILE A 100 -10.76 -5.50 12.72
N ILE A 101 -10.78 -4.78 13.84
CA ILE A 101 -11.04 -5.34 15.18
C ILE A 101 -12.36 -4.82 15.79
N GLY A 102 -13.06 -3.93 15.10
CA GLY A 102 -14.39 -3.48 15.54
C GLY A 102 -14.80 -2.14 14.94
N LYS A 103 -15.94 -1.64 15.41
CA LYS A 103 -16.47 -0.32 15.10
C LYS A 103 -16.81 0.37 16.40
N LYS A 104 -16.49 1.65 16.50
CA LYS A 104 -16.77 2.48 17.66
C LYS A 104 -17.66 3.65 17.24
N GLU A 105 -18.78 3.83 17.92
CA GLU A 105 -19.58 5.03 17.75
C GLU A 105 -18.76 6.24 18.24
N PHE A 106 -18.71 7.29 17.42
CA PHE A 106 -17.94 8.49 17.71
C PHE A 106 -18.83 9.73 17.86
N ARG A 107 -19.90 9.80 17.07
CA ARG A 107 -21.02 10.74 17.21
C ARG A 107 -22.31 10.02 16.84
N LYS A 108 -23.47 10.56 17.20
CA LYS A 108 -24.79 10.00 16.84
C LYS A 108 -24.81 9.62 15.35
N LYS A 109 -24.95 8.32 15.05
CA LYS A 109 -24.94 7.75 13.67
C LYS A 109 -23.63 7.91 12.88
N LYS A 110 -22.50 8.21 13.52
CA LYS A 110 -21.16 8.23 12.90
C LYS A 110 -20.23 7.27 13.63
N TYR A 111 -19.68 6.32 12.88
CA TYR A 111 -18.79 5.29 13.39
C TYR A 111 -17.37 5.53 12.90
N LYS A 112 -16.40 5.23 13.76
CA LYS A 112 -15.01 5.01 13.36
C LYS A 112 -14.70 3.53 13.38
N ILE A 113 -13.85 3.10 12.47
CA ILE A 113 -13.43 1.73 12.34
C ILE A 113 -12.17 1.54 13.20
N SER A 114 -12.18 0.53 14.06
CA SER A 114 -11.02 0.16 14.86
C SER A 114 -10.17 -0.84 14.07
N VAL A 115 -8.92 -0.48 13.80
CA VAL A 115 -7.96 -1.28 13.04
C VAL A 115 -6.76 -1.62 13.92
N TYR A 116 -6.33 -2.87 13.89
CA TYR A 116 -5.09 -3.35 14.50
C TYR A 116 -4.02 -3.54 13.42
N PHE A 117 -2.81 -3.06 13.67
CA PHE A 117 -1.65 -3.21 12.79
C PHE A 117 -0.79 -4.36 13.32
N PRO A 118 -0.74 -5.52 12.63
CA PRO A 118 0.01 -6.67 13.14
C PRO A 118 1.53 -6.48 13.06
N THR A 119 2.00 -5.65 12.12
CA THR A 119 3.44 -5.39 11.90
C THR A 119 4.01 -4.39 12.89
N ILE A 120 3.16 -3.52 13.43
CA ILE A 120 3.48 -2.59 14.51
C ILE A 120 2.33 -2.70 15.52
N PRO A 121 2.44 -3.52 16.58
CA PRO A 121 1.32 -3.97 17.43
C PRO A 121 0.60 -2.81 18.14
N ARG A 122 -0.23 -2.11 17.38
CA ARG A 122 -0.93 -0.87 17.72
C ARG A 122 -2.34 -0.92 17.15
N LYS A 123 -3.24 -0.16 17.77
CA LYS A 123 -4.62 0.03 17.32
C LYS A 123 -4.88 1.48 16.96
N ARG A 124 -5.73 1.72 15.96
CA ARG A 124 -6.15 3.07 15.55
C ARG A 124 -7.63 3.11 15.20
N LEU A 125 -8.27 4.23 15.54
CA LEU A 125 -9.61 4.56 15.05
C LEU A 125 -9.49 5.37 13.75
N CYS A 126 -10.03 4.83 12.67
CA CYS A 126 -9.91 5.38 11.32
C CYS A 126 -11.29 5.75 10.78
N CYS A 127 -11.33 6.78 9.95
CA CYS A 127 -12.50 7.09 9.14
C CYS A 127 -12.57 6.14 7.93
N CYS A 128 -13.77 5.92 7.37
CA CYS A 128 -13.95 4.97 6.27
C CYS A 128 -13.21 5.36 4.98
N ASP A 129 -12.96 6.65 4.77
CA ASP A 129 -12.20 7.23 3.66
C ASP A 129 -10.68 7.01 3.77
N GLN A 130 -10.19 6.69 4.98
CA GLN A 130 -8.79 6.37 5.24
C GLN A 130 -8.49 4.88 5.08
N ILE A 131 -9.48 4.06 4.74
CA ILE A 131 -9.36 2.62 4.70
C ILE A 131 -9.70 2.14 3.29
N ARG A 132 -8.95 1.16 2.78
CA ARG A 132 -9.33 0.42 1.58
C ARG A 132 -9.26 -1.08 1.84
N VAL A 133 -9.98 -1.87 1.05
CA VAL A 133 -9.79 -3.33 1.04
C VAL A 133 -8.35 -3.66 0.64
N HIS A 134 -7.70 -4.49 1.45
CA HIS A 134 -6.35 -4.97 1.15
C HIS A 134 -6.39 -5.98 0.01
N HIS A 135 -5.52 -5.81 -0.98
CA HIS A 135 -5.33 -6.74 -2.09
C HIS A 135 -3.92 -7.32 -2.03
N GLU A 136 -3.85 -8.64 -2.07
CA GLU A 136 -2.60 -9.39 -2.12
C GLU A 136 -2.18 -9.56 -3.59
N LEU A 137 -0.90 -9.36 -3.89
CA LEU A 137 -0.34 -9.62 -5.21
C LEU A 137 0.50 -10.90 -5.13
N SER A 138 0.22 -11.88 -5.99
CA SER A 138 0.98 -13.13 -6.05
C SER A 138 1.21 -13.52 -7.50
N GLY A 139 2.44 -13.93 -7.83
CA GLY A 139 2.78 -14.34 -9.20
C GLY A 139 2.65 -13.25 -10.27
N GLY A 140 2.51 -11.97 -9.88
CA GLY A 140 2.25 -10.86 -10.80
C GLY A 140 0.77 -10.54 -10.99
N GLU A 141 -0.14 -11.29 -10.35
CA GLU A 141 -1.58 -11.10 -10.44
C GLU A 141 -2.18 -10.71 -9.09
N TRP A 142 -3.23 -9.89 -9.13
CA TRP A 142 -4.00 -9.56 -7.93
C TRP A 142 -4.84 -10.77 -7.53
N ILE A 143 -4.69 -11.23 -6.29
CA ILE A 143 -5.54 -12.28 -5.75
C ILE A 143 -6.93 -11.69 -5.52
N THR A 144 -7.85 -11.99 -6.43
CA THR A 144 -9.27 -11.79 -6.22
C THR A 144 -9.79 -12.99 -5.44
N LYS A 145 -9.99 -12.85 -4.13
CA LYS A 145 -10.76 -13.86 -3.40
C LYS A 145 -12.24 -13.78 -3.85
N PRO A 146 -12.93 -14.90 -4.09
CA PRO A 146 -14.38 -14.92 -4.02
C PRO A 146 -14.89 -14.61 -2.60
#